data_AF-A0A160PDV7-F1
#
_entry.id   AF-A0A160PDV7-F1
#
_cell.length_a   1.000
_cell.length_b   1.000
_cell.length_c   1.000
_cell.angle_alpha   90.00
_cell.angle_beta   90.00
_cell.angle_gamma   90.00
#
_symmetry.space_group_name_H-M   'P 1'
#
loop_
_entity.id
_entity.type
_entity.pdbx_description
1 polymer ?
#
loop_
_entity_poly.entity_id
_entity_poly.type
_entity_poly.pdbx_seq_one_letter_code
_entity_poly.pdbx_strand_id
1 'polypeptide(L)'
;MPAMSNGPGFATAYARYRRFASAPPVPCGCGAWNDLFTLYALSRVFERLILGVQARIGLSDTCPPRLHALASAALARDALIDFFGAFGMAPMQVQSCYHPFFHEVVRAERDPALGEAILVEEEIWPGLWFGDLVFARAGVGIRCGPRARLDPGLATGSTLYFAWNRARRPARDLSHGWGSNSQWATAFRRDYADGAVLRYNVDGRAVLGAVTPPDPESLPRSLSPDCMDLTEAERIELLTYRCFVRTGKSHHDRWPFDDTCTEPAPGPDWIW
;
A
#
# COMPACT_ATOMS: atom_id res chain seq x y z
N MET A 1 23.63 -37.86 -4.99
CA MET A 1 23.18 -36.52 -4.56
C MET A 1 21.87 -36.69 -3.80
N PRO A 2 21.74 -36.21 -2.55
CA PRO A 2 20.46 -36.24 -1.86
C PRO A 2 19.52 -35.25 -2.55
N ALA A 3 18.32 -35.70 -2.90
CA ALA A 3 17.26 -34.81 -3.34
C ALA A 3 16.98 -33.81 -2.21
N MET A 4 17.19 -32.51 -2.47
CA MET A 4 16.67 -31.47 -1.59
C MET A 4 15.16 -31.72 -1.50
N SER A 5 14.67 -32.08 -0.32
CA SER A 5 13.23 -32.16 -0.09
C SER A 5 12.66 -30.79 -0.42
N ASN A 6 11.83 -30.70 -1.46
CA ASN A 6 11.09 -29.49 -1.78
C ASN A 6 10.29 -29.14 -0.53
N GLY A 7 10.72 -28.10 0.19
CA GLY A 7 9.95 -27.56 1.30
C GLY A 7 8.55 -27.17 0.84
N PRO A 8 7.61 -26.93 1.77
CA PRO A 8 6.29 -26.46 1.40
C PRO A 8 6.43 -25.23 0.50
N GLY A 9 5.74 -25.24 -0.65
CA GLY A 9 5.73 -24.10 -1.57
C GLY A 9 5.31 -22.82 -0.84
N PHE A 10 5.68 -21.64 -1.37
CA PHE A 10 5.46 -20.36 -0.69
C PHE A 10 4.02 -20.19 -0.18
N ALA A 11 3.00 -20.46 -1.01
CA ALA A 11 1.61 -20.36 -0.61
C ALA A 11 1.25 -21.19 0.63
N THR A 12 1.89 -22.35 0.82
CA THR A 12 1.73 -23.22 1.98
C THR A 12 2.50 -22.68 3.18
N ALA A 13 3.75 -22.24 3.00
CA ALA A 13 4.58 -21.68 4.06
C ALA A 13 3.96 -20.41 4.69
N TYR A 14 3.32 -19.57 3.87
CA TYR A 14 2.73 -18.28 4.29
C TYR A 14 1.20 -18.33 4.43
N ALA A 15 0.60 -19.52 4.45
CA ALA A 15 -0.86 -19.71 4.43
C ALA A 15 -1.60 -18.95 5.54
N ARG A 16 -0.98 -18.78 6.72
CA ARG A 16 -1.60 -18.07 7.84
C ARG A 16 -1.92 -16.60 7.53
N TYR A 17 -1.16 -15.96 6.64
CA TYR A 17 -1.39 -14.57 6.23
C TYR A 17 -2.47 -14.42 5.18
N ARG A 18 -3.00 -15.52 4.65
CA ARG A 18 -4.04 -15.46 3.61
C ARG A 18 -5.42 -15.09 4.15
N ARG A 19 -5.60 -15.09 5.47
CA ARG A 19 -6.87 -14.76 6.12
C ARG A 19 -6.61 -13.97 7.39
N PHE A 20 -7.36 -12.90 7.61
CA PHE A 20 -7.23 -12.11 8.83
C PHE A 20 -7.47 -12.95 10.10
N ALA A 21 -8.54 -13.76 10.11
CA ALA A 21 -8.90 -14.63 11.23
C ALA A 21 -7.81 -15.67 11.59
N SER A 22 -6.88 -15.95 10.68
CA SER A 22 -5.78 -16.88 10.88
C SER A 22 -4.44 -16.20 11.19
N ALA A 23 -4.41 -14.87 11.25
CA ALA A 23 -3.20 -14.06 11.41
C ALA A 23 -3.31 -13.07 12.58
N PRO A 24 -3.30 -13.53 13.84
CA PRO A 24 -3.33 -12.62 14.99
C PRO A 24 -2.17 -11.59 14.91
N PRO A 25 -2.28 -10.44 15.60
CA PRO A 25 -1.18 -9.48 15.72
C PRO A 25 0.07 -10.22 16.18
N VAL A 26 1.16 -10.08 15.42
CA VAL A 26 2.33 -10.93 15.64
C VAL A 26 3.13 -10.38 16.83
N PRO A 27 3.21 -11.08 17.97
CA PRO A 27 3.99 -10.60 19.11
C PRO A 27 5.46 -10.47 18.74
N CYS A 28 6.13 -9.43 19.21
CA CYS A 28 7.57 -9.21 19.00
C CYS A 28 8.37 -10.47 19.36
N GLY A 29 9.22 -10.95 18.44
CA GLY A 29 10.22 -11.99 18.72
C GLY A 29 9.84 -13.44 18.40
N CYS A 30 8.66 -13.73 17.84
CA CYS A 30 8.33 -15.06 17.33
C CYS A 30 8.81 -15.25 15.88
N GLY A 31 8.95 -16.50 15.41
CA GLY A 31 9.34 -16.81 14.02
C GLY A 31 8.42 -16.18 12.96
N ALA A 32 7.22 -15.73 13.35
CA ALA A 32 6.32 -15.02 12.47
C ALA A 32 6.75 -13.58 12.11
N TRP A 33 7.70 -13.00 12.83
CA TRP A 33 8.36 -11.76 12.41
C TRP A 33 9.23 -11.97 11.16
N ASN A 34 9.92 -13.11 11.04
CA ASN A 34 10.73 -13.43 9.85
C ASN A 34 9.86 -13.59 8.59
N ASP A 35 8.64 -14.07 8.74
CA ASP A 35 7.75 -14.25 7.59
C ASP A 35 7.23 -12.89 7.08
N LEU A 36 6.96 -11.93 7.98
CA LEU A 36 6.62 -10.55 7.59
C LEU A 36 7.79 -9.85 6.91
N PHE A 37 9.03 -10.11 7.32
CA PHE A 37 10.23 -9.62 6.64
C PHE A 37 10.36 -10.19 5.23
N THR A 38 9.99 -11.46 5.05
CA THR A 38 10.03 -12.09 3.72
C THR A 38 8.95 -11.53 2.80
N LEU A 39 7.73 -11.32 3.30
CA LEU A 39 6.68 -10.64 2.55
C LEU A 39 7.08 -9.21 2.16
N TYR A 40 7.75 -8.49 3.07
CA TYR A 40 8.27 -7.15 2.80
C TYR A 40 9.41 -7.16 1.77
N ALA A 41 10.32 -8.12 1.85
CA ALA A 41 11.36 -8.29 0.83
C ALA A 41 10.73 -8.55 -0.55
N LEU A 42 9.69 -9.39 -0.61
CA LEU A 42 8.95 -9.67 -1.83
C LEU A 42 8.19 -8.42 -2.34
N SER A 43 7.65 -7.58 -1.45
CA SER A 43 7.00 -6.32 -1.86
C SER A 43 8.00 -5.33 -2.43
N ARG A 44 9.24 -5.27 -1.92
CA ARG A 44 10.31 -4.48 -2.54
C ARG A 44 10.69 -4.97 -3.94
N VAL A 45 10.63 -6.29 -4.18
CA VAL A 45 10.79 -6.85 -5.53
C VAL A 45 9.66 -6.37 -6.43
N PHE A 46 8.40 -6.43 -5.97
CA PHE A 46 7.26 -5.88 -6.72
C PHE A 46 7.48 -4.40 -7.06
N GLU A 47 7.81 -3.58 -6.06
CA GLU A 47 8.08 -2.15 -6.26
C GLU A 47 9.20 -1.89 -7.26
N ARG A 48 10.22 -2.76 -7.31
CA ARG A 48 11.30 -2.65 -8.30
C ARG A 48 10.83 -2.98 -9.71
N LEU A 49 9.99 -4.01 -9.86
CA LEU A 49 9.48 -4.47 -11.16
C LEU A 49 8.50 -3.46 -11.77
N ILE A 50 7.63 -2.85 -10.97
CA ILE A 50 6.67 -1.86 -11.48
C ILE A 50 7.33 -0.57 -11.96
N LEU A 51 8.60 -0.30 -11.64
CA LEU A 51 9.32 0.86 -12.17
C LEU A 51 9.55 0.76 -13.68
N GLY A 52 9.71 -0.45 -14.21
CA GLY A 52 9.75 -0.68 -15.67
C GLY A 52 8.41 -0.36 -16.34
N VAL A 53 7.30 -0.58 -15.63
CA VAL A 53 5.95 -0.25 -16.11
C VAL A 53 5.68 1.25 -16.02
N GLN A 54 6.03 1.88 -14.89
CA GLN A 54 5.91 3.33 -14.65
C GLN A 54 6.72 4.16 -15.65
N ALA A 55 7.83 3.64 -16.16
CA ALA A 55 8.61 4.35 -17.15
C ALA A 55 7.87 4.62 -18.46
N ARG A 56 6.94 3.74 -18.86
CA ARG A 56 6.18 3.89 -20.10
C ARG A 56 5.24 5.09 -20.08
N ILE A 57 4.79 5.51 -18.90
CA ILE A 57 3.97 6.71 -18.74
C ILE A 57 4.83 7.97 -18.60
N GLY A 58 6.14 7.84 -18.33
CA GLY A 58 7.15 8.89 -18.09
C GLY A 58 7.73 8.86 -16.67
N LEU A 59 8.94 9.37 -16.46
CA LEU A 59 9.61 9.41 -15.14
C LEU A 59 9.64 10.84 -14.59
N SER A 60 9.67 11.02 -13.27
CA SER A 60 9.95 12.34 -12.66
C SER A 60 11.43 12.70 -12.84
N ASP A 61 11.74 14.00 -12.91
CA ASP A 61 13.12 14.50 -12.93
C ASP A 61 13.92 14.13 -11.67
N THR A 62 13.22 13.82 -10.58
CA THR A 62 13.81 13.36 -9.31
C THR A 62 14.06 11.85 -9.28
N CYS A 63 13.70 11.12 -10.34
CA CYS A 63 13.90 9.68 -10.43
C CYS A 63 15.40 9.35 -10.57
N PRO A 64 15.98 8.50 -9.70
CA PRO A 64 17.39 8.11 -9.79
C PRO A 64 17.79 7.64 -11.20
N PRO A 65 18.94 8.06 -11.76
CA PRO A 65 19.38 7.69 -13.12
C PRO A 65 19.43 6.18 -13.38
N ARG A 66 19.69 5.37 -12.34
CA ARG A 66 19.69 3.90 -12.43
C ARG A 66 18.30 3.29 -12.73
N LEU A 67 17.22 4.06 -12.54
CA LEU A 67 15.86 3.66 -12.86
C LEU A 67 15.52 3.90 -14.33
N HIS A 68 16.12 4.90 -14.98
CA HIS A 68 16.01 5.10 -16.43
C HIS A 68 16.59 3.92 -17.24
N ALA A 69 17.54 3.16 -16.69
CA ALA A 69 18.11 1.99 -17.35
C ALA A 69 17.23 0.72 -17.23
N LEU A 70 16.35 0.65 -16.23
CA LEU A 70 15.40 -0.47 -16.05
C LEU A 70 14.06 -0.22 -16.74
N ALA A 71 13.70 1.06 -16.85
CA ALA A 71 12.62 1.58 -17.67
C ALA A 71 12.60 1.08 -19.12
N SER A 72 13.76 0.75 -19.70
CA SER A 72 13.88 0.25 -21.07
C SER A 72 13.52 -1.23 -21.21
N ALA A 73 13.55 -2.01 -20.12
CA ALA A 73 13.09 -3.38 -20.08
C ALA A 73 11.59 -3.39 -19.78
N ALA A 74 10.82 -3.18 -20.83
CA ALA A 74 9.38 -3.06 -20.79
C ALA A 74 8.76 -4.39 -20.29
N LEU A 75 8.54 -4.54 -18.98
CA LEU A 75 7.91 -5.73 -18.42
C LEU A 75 6.44 -5.79 -18.86
N ALA A 76 6.00 -6.92 -19.41
CA ALA A 76 4.60 -7.15 -19.73
C ALA A 76 3.80 -7.33 -18.44
N ARG A 77 2.57 -6.83 -18.40
CA ARG A 77 1.64 -6.99 -17.27
C ARG A 77 1.48 -8.46 -16.89
N ASP A 78 1.26 -9.31 -17.89
CA ASP A 78 1.01 -10.73 -17.66
C ASP A 78 2.23 -11.44 -17.07
N ALA A 79 3.45 -11.05 -17.45
CA ALA A 79 4.67 -11.60 -16.84
C ALA A 79 4.79 -11.26 -15.34
N LEU A 80 4.31 -10.06 -14.93
CA LEU A 80 4.26 -9.69 -13.52
C LEU A 80 3.23 -10.55 -12.78
N ILE A 81 2.05 -10.75 -13.38
CA ILE A 81 0.99 -11.58 -12.80
C ILE A 81 1.43 -13.03 -12.68
N ASP A 82 2.03 -13.61 -13.73
CA ASP A 82 2.52 -14.99 -13.72
C ASP A 82 3.61 -15.19 -12.66
N PHE A 83 4.54 -14.24 -12.56
CA PHE A 83 5.60 -14.27 -11.55
C PHE A 83 5.05 -14.30 -10.12
N PHE A 84 4.12 -13.40 -9.79
CA PHE A 84 3.51 -13.36 -8.46
C PHE A 84 2.47 -14.48 -8.25
N GLY A 85 1.85 -14.97 -9.32
CA GLY A 85 1.00 -16.15 -9.33
C GLY A 85 1.72 -17.42 -8.87
N ALA A 86 3.01 -17.56 -9.21
CA ALA A 86 3.86 -18.64 -8.71
C ALA A 86 4.05 -18.62 -7.17
N PHE A 87 3.87 -17.46 -6.52
CA PHE A 87 3.84 -17.33 -5.06
C PHE A 87 2.44 -17.54 -4.47
N GLY A 88 1.43 -17.85 -5.29
CA GLY A 88 0.05 -18.05 -4.86
C GLY A 88 -0.76 -16.76 -4.70
N MET A 89 -0.32 -15.68 -5.36
CA MET A 89 -1.08 -14.44 -5.44
C MET A 89 -2.07 -14.48 -6.60
N ALA A 90 -3.14 -13.69 -6.50
CA ALA A 90 -4.14 -13.53 -7.56
C ALA A 90 -4.23 -12.06 -7.98
N PRO A 91 -4.40 -11.75 -9.27
CA PRO A 91 -4.64 -10.39 -9.71
C PRO A 91 -5.99 -9.88 -9.20
N MET A 92 -6.04 -8.61 -8.82
CA MET A 92 -7.29 -7.90 -8.52
C MET A 92 -8.07 -7.62 -9.80
N GLN A 93 -9.39 -7.72 -9.76
CA GLN A 93 -10.22 -7.16 -10.82
C GLN A 93 -10.36 -5.65 -10.59
N VAL A 94 -9.83 -4.85 -11.51
CA VAL A 94 -9.94 -3.40 -11.41
C VAL A 94 -11.37 -2.96 -11.68
N GLN A 95 -11.90 -2.21 -10.73
CA GLN A 95 -13.24 -1.63 -10.79
C GLN A 95 -13.19 -0.27 -11.49
N SER A 96 -14.30 0.13 -12.13
CA SER A 96 -14.44 1.45 -12.76
C SER A 96 -14.48 2.59 -11.74
N CYS A 97 -14.81 2.29 -10.49
CA CYS A 97 -14.83 3.26 -9.40
C CYS A 97 -13.52 3.22 -8.62
N TYR A 98 -13.00 4.39 -8.25
CA TYR A 98 -11.80 4.45 -7.42
C TYR A 98 -12.11 4.17 -5.95
N HIS A 99 -11.21 3.42 -5.27
CA HIS A 99 -11.25 3.28 -3.82
C HIS A 99 -9.81 3.09 -3.28
N PRO A 100 -9.40 3.84 -2.24
CA PRO A 100 -8.00 3.88 -1.79
C PRO A 100 -7.50 2.54 -1.25
N PHE A 101 -8.38 1.65 -0.76
CA PHE A 101 -7.99 0.32 -0.30
C PHE A 101 -7.33 -0.53 -1.39
N PHE A 102 -7.87 -0.50 -2.60
CA PHE A 102 -7.43 -1.36 -3.72
C PHE A 102 -6.53 -0.60 -4.69
N HIS A 103 -6.67 0.72 -4.74
CA HIS A 103 -6.08 1.54 -5.77
C HIS A 103 -5.04 2.52 -5.19
N GLU A 104 -3.94 2.67 -5.91
CA GLU A 104 -2.95 3.72 -5.73
C GLU A 104 -3.06 4.70 -6.90
N VAL A 105 -3.21 6.00 -6.61
CA VAL A 105 -3.28 7.03 -7.64
C VAL A 105 -1.91 7.32 -8.22
N VAL A 106 -1.76 7.10 -9.52
CA VAL A 106 -0.51 7.33 -10.27
C VAL A 106 -0.61 8.55 -11.16
N ARG A 107 -1.77 8.73 -11.80
CA ARG A 107 -2.16 9.92 -12.54
C ARG A 107 -3.57 10.30 -12.15
N ALA A 108 -3.85 11.60 -12.12
CA ALA A 108 -5.16 12.11 -11.81
C ALA A 108 -5.45 13.34 -12.66
N GLU A 109 -6.62 13.36 -13.28
CA GLU A 109 -7.12 14.49 -14.06
C GLU A 109 -8.47 14.95 -13.52
N ARG A 110 -8.73 16.25 -13.66
CA ARG A 110 -10.00 16.85 -13.26
C ARG A 110 -10.96 16.84 -14.43
N ASP A 111 -12.16 16.29 -14.21
CA ASP A 111 -13.23 16.26 -15.20
C ASP A 111 -14.45 17.03 -14.68
N PRO A 112 -14.77 18.20 -15.26
CA PRO A 112 -15.93 19.00 -14.87
C PRO A 112 -17.27 18.25 -14.94
N ALA A 113 -17.40 17.21 -15.77
CA ALA A 113 -18.65 16.49 -15.98
C ALA A 113 -18.97 15.47 -14.87
N LEU A 114 -18.00 15.07 -14.04
CA LEU A 114 -18.16 13.95 -13.09
C LEU A 114 -18.74 14.33 -11.72
N GLY A 115 -18.99 15.62 -11.44
CA GLY A 115 -19.55 16.06 -10.16
C GLY A 115 -18.67 15.69 -8.96
N GLU A 116 -19.07 14.68 -8.18
CA GLU A 116 -18.33 14.14 -7.02
C GLU A 116 -17.63 12.80 -7.30
N ALA A 117 -17.87 12.19 -8.46
CA ALA A 117 -17.37 10.86 -8.78
C ALA A 117 -15.85 10.86 -9.03
N ILE A 118 -15.24 9.70 -8.74
CA ILE A 118 -13.85 9.39 -9.09
C ILE A 118 -13.87 8.07 -9.86
N LEU A 119 -13.51 8.13 -11.14
CA LEU A 119 -13.53 6.98 -12.03
C LEU A 119 -12.10 6.56 -12.35
N VAL A 120 -11.88 5.24 -12.35
CA VAL A 120 -10.66 4.63 -12.88
C VAL A 120 -10.75 4.65 -14.40
N GLU A 121 -9.75 5.22 -15.04
CA GLU A 121 -9.64 5.30 -16.49
C GLU A 121 -8.78 4.16 -17.03
N GLU A 122 -7.70 3.82 -16.33
CA GLU A 122 -6.81 2.74 -16.71
C GLU A 122 -6.16 2.09 -15.48
N GLU A 123 -5.76 0.84 -15.65
CA GLU A 123 -4.82 0.15 -14.79
C GLU A 123 -3.41 0.28 -15.38
N ILE A 124 -2.47 0.82 -14.62
CA ILE A 124 -1.06 0.98 -15.00
C ILE A 124 -0.27 -0.24 -14.54
N TRP A 125 -0.50 -0.74 -13.33
CA TRP A 125 0.06 -2.01 -12.85
C TRP A 125 -0.97 -2.78 -12.02
N PRO A 126 -0.91 -4.13 -12.02
CA PRO A 126 -1.90 -4.96 -11.37
C PRO A 126 -1.89 -4.81 -9.85
N GLY A 127 -3.09 -4.79 -9.28
CA GLY A 127 -3.29 -5.09 -7.86
C GLY A 127 -3.15 -6.60 -7.63
N LEU A 128 -2.67 -6.99 -6.45
CA LEU A 128 -2.43 -8.39 -6.10
C LEU A 128 -3.00 -8.73 -4.73
N TRP A 129 -3.81 -9.79 -4.71
CA TRP A 129 -4.30 -10.48 -3.53
C TRP A 129 -3.35 -11.60 -3.10
N PHE A 130 -3.23 -11.82 -1.79
CA PHE A 130 -2.70 -13.05 -1.22
C PHE A 130 -3.74 -13.64 -0.24
N GLY A 131 -4.77 -14.30 -0.79
CA GLY A 131 -6.00 -14.53 -0.04
C GLY A 131 -6.72 -13.21 0.23
N ASP A 132 -7.13 -12.97 1.47
CA ASP A 132 -7.82 -11.76 1.92
C ASP A 132 -6.87 -10.56 2.10
N LEU A 133 -5.54 -10.79 2.04
CA LEU A 133 -4.49 -9.78 2.21
C LEU A 133 -4.26 -9.03 0.89
N VAL A 134 -4.33 -7.69 0.92
CA VAL A 134 -3.80 -6.85 -0.16
C VAL A 134 -2.28 -6.93 -0.14
N PHE A 135 -1.70 -7.67 -1.08
CA PHE A 135 -0.25 -7.70 -1.24
C PHE A 135 0.25 -6.42 -1.93
N ALA A 136 -0.43 -6.00 -2.99
CA ALA A 136 -0.13 -4.75 -3.69
C ALA A 136 -1.42 -4.09 -4.19
N ARG A 137 -1.50 -2.77 -4.09
CA ARG A 137 -2.60 -1.99 -4.69
C ARG A 137 -2.36 -1.84 -6.19
N ALA A 138 -3.45 -1.86 -6.97
CA ALA A 138 -3.39 -1.56 -8.39
C ALA A 138 -3.03 -0.09 -8.58
N GLY A 139 -2.04 0.19 -9.42
CA GLY A 139 -1.71 1.56 -9.80
C GLY A 139 -2.66 1.98 -10.88
N VAL A 140 -3.40 3.06 -10.66
CA VAL A 140 -4.45 3.51 -11.59
C VAL A 140 -4.27 4.95 -12.02
N GLY A 141 -4.75 5.23 -13.23
CA GLY A 141 -5.10 6.57 -13.65
C GLY A 141 -6.56 6.86 -13.35
N ILE A 142 -6.84 8.05 -12.80
CA ILE A 142 -8.20 8.44 -12.44
C ILE A 142 -8.64 9.75 -13.12
N ARG A 143 -9.94 9.86 -13.35
CA ARG A 143 -10.63 11.15 -13.55
C ARG A 143 -11.48 11.44 -12.32
N CYS A 144 -11.38 12.65 -11.78
CA CYS A 144 -12.18 13.06 -10.62
C CYS A 144 -12.99 14.33 -10.93
N GLY A 145 -14.22 14.37 -10.43
CA GLY A 145 -15.08 15.54 -10.51
C GLY A 145 -14.57 16.73 -9.67
N PRO A 146 -15.04 17.95 -9.93
CA PRO A 146 -14.60 19.15 -9.20
C PRO A 146 -14.96 19.12 -7.70
N ARG A 147 -16.00 18.38 -7.32
CA ARG A 147 -16.44 18.22 -5.92
C ARG A 147 -15.92 16.93 -5.27
N ALA A 148 -15.14 16.13 -5.99
CA ALA A 148 -14.52 14.93 -5.42
C ALA A 148 -13.64 15.31 -4.22
N ARG A 149 -13.66 14.49 -3.17
CA ARG A 149 -12.82 14.66 -1.96
C ARG A 149 -11.36 14.24 -2.20
N LEU A 150 -10.80 14.63 -3.34
CA LEU A 150 -9.45 14.34 -3.78
C LEU A 150 -8.98 15.48 -4.69
N ASP A 151 -7.80 16.03 -4.40
CA ASP A 151 -7.08 16.97 -5.24
C ASP A 151 -6.03 16.22 -6.10
N PRO A 152 -6.09 16.33 -7.45
CA PRO A 152 -5.16 15.64 -8.34
C PRO A 152 -3.69 15.96 -8.10
N GLY A 153 -3.37 17.21 -7.77
CA GLY A 153 -2.00 17.65 -7.53
C GLY A 153 -1.44 17.02 -6.26
N LEU A 154 -2.21 17.04 -5.17
CA LEU A 154 -1.81 16.38 -3.93
C LEU A 154 -1.74 14.86 -4.09
N ALA A 155 -2.73 14.23 -4.73
CA ALA A 155 -2.79 12.79 -4.89
C ALA A 155 -1.63 12.21 -5.71
N THR A 156 -1.07 12.99 -6.62
CA THR A 156 0.06 12.57 -7.47
C THR A 156 1.40 13.09 -6.98
N GLY A 157 1.44 14.21 -6.24
CA GLY A 157 2.68 14.87 -5.80
C GLY A 157 3.11 14.63 -4.36
N SER A 158 2.18 14.35 -3.43
CA SER A 158 2.52 14.18 -2.01
C SER A 158 3.42 12.96 -1.76
N THR A 159 4.21 12.98 -0.68
CA THR A 159 4.97 11.79 -0.25
C THR A 159 4.06 10.57 -0.10
N LEU A 160 4.40 9.46 -0.74
CA LEU A 160 3.74 8.17 -0.55
C LEU A 160 4.36 7.41 0.61
N TYR A 161 3.61 7.25 1.70
CA TYR A 161 3.98 6.46 2.86
C TYR A 161 3.78 4.96 2.60
N PHE A 162 4.45 4.11 3.37
CA PHE A 162 4.38 2.64 3.25
C PHE A 162 4.81 2.12 1.88
N ALA A 163 5.65 2.90 1.18
CA ALA A 163 6.20 2.55 -0.11
C ALA A 163 7.70 2.85 -0.07
N TRP A 164 8.50 1.87 -0.48
CA TRP A 164 9.94 2.01 -0.48
C TRP A 164 10.43 2.95 -1.59
N ASN A 165 9.79 2.90 -2.76
CA ASN A 165 10.13 3.76 -3.91
C ASN A 165 8.98 3.93 -4.91
N ARG A 166 8.92 5.11 -5.56
CA ARG A 166 8.05 5.38 -6.73
C ARG A 166 8.78 6.26 -7.73
N ALA A 167 8.49 6.08 -9.03
CA ALA A 167 9.19 6.81 -10.08
C ALA A 167 8.81 8.29 -10.18
N ARG A 168 7.61 8.65 -9.71
CA ARG A 168 6.98 9.96 -10.00
C ARG A 168 6.80 10.88 -8.81
N ARG A 169 7.03 10.38 -7.60
CA ARG A 169 6.74 11.10 -6.36
C ARG A 169 7.65 10.61 -5.24
N PRO A 170 7.92 11.46 -4.23
CA PRO A 170 8.64 11.02 -3.05
C PRO A 170 7.93 9.83 -2.40
N ALA A 171 8.71 8.88 -1.89
CA ALA A 171 8.20 7.74 -1.13
C ALA A 171 8.88 7.73 0.24
N ARG A 172 8.17 7.25 1.26
CA ARG A 172 8.66 7.09 2.62
C ARG A 172 8.24 5.76 3.19
N ASP A 173 9.23 5.00 3.62
CA ASP A 173 9.08 3.67 4.18
C ASP A 173 9.79 3.56 5.53
N LEU A 174 9.32 2.65 6.39
CA LEU A 174 9.92 2.41 7.70
C LEU A 174 11.39 1.99 7.60
N SER A 175 11.83 1.39 6.49
CA SER A 175 13.24 1.02 6.28
C SER A 175 14.13 2.21 5.93
N HIS A 176 13.59 3.37 5.55
CA HIS A 176 14.42 4.52 5.22
C HIS A 176 15.18 5.03 6.46
N GLY A 177 16.46 5.38 6.29
CA GLY A 177 17.33 5.82 7.38
C GLY A 177 18.03 4.68 8.15
N TRP A 178 17.65 3.42 7.92
CA TRP A 178 18.32 2.28 8.53
C TRP A 178 19.52 1.79 7.68
N GLY A 179 20.51 1.21 8.35
CA GLY A 179 21.64 0.55 7.67
C GLY A 179 21.18 -0.61 6.79
N SER A 180 21.94 -0.93 5.73
CA SER A 180 21.51 -1.84 4.65
C SER A 180 21.01 -3.21 5.11
N ASN A 181 21.54 -3.77 6.20
CA ASN A 181 21.09 -5.04 6.76
C ASN A 181 19.81 -4.89 7.58
N SER A 182 19.67 -3.78 8.31
CA SER A 182 18.50 -3.52 9.16
C SER A 182 17.24 -3.18 8.36
N GLN A 183 17.39 -2.71 7.11
CA GLN A 183 16.25 -2.45 6.22
C GLN A 183 15.40 -3.69 5.92
N TRP A 184 16.00 -4.88 5.97
CA TRP A 184 15.28 -6.14 5.69
C TRP A 184 14.47 -6.64 6.89
N ALA A 185 14.70 -6.06 8.07
CA ALA A 185 13.94 -6.32 9.28
C ALA A 185 12.72 -5.38 9.42
N THR A 186 12.20 -4.86 8.30
CA THR A 186 10.94 -4.10 8.26
C THR A 186 9.79 -5.06 8.04
N ALA A 187 8.77 -4.98 8.90
CA ALA A 187 7.58 -5.81 8.79
C ALA A 187 6.70 -5.34 7.61
N PHE A 188 6.14 -6.29 6.86
CA PHE A 188 5.17 -5.99 5.80
C PHE A 188 3.88 -5.41 6.38
N ARG A 189 3.43 -4.27 5.84
CA ARG A 189 2.12 -3.70 6.18
C ARG A 189 1.01 -4.63 5.71
N ARG A 190 0.08 -4.96 6.61
CA ARG A 190 -1.03 -5.86 6.31
C ARG A 190 -2.37 -5.11 6.23
N ASP A 191 -2.95 -5.03 5.04
CA ASP A 191 -4.30 -4.54 4.79
C ASP A 191 -5.19 -5.74 4.37
N TYR A 192 -6.35 -5.96 5.00
CA TYR A 192 -7.24 -7.11 4.73
C TYR A 192 -8.65 -6.70 4.30
N ALA A 193 -9.20 -7.39 3.30
CA ALA A 193 -10.61 -7.33 2.94
C ALA A 193 -11.28 -8.67 3.27
N ASP A 194 -12.16 -8.71 4.27
CA ASP A 194 -12.88 -9.93 4.67
C ASP A 194 -14.35 -9.94 4.23
N GLY A 195 -14.61 -9.37 3.04
CA GLY A 195 -15.93 -9.27 2.42
C GLY A 195 -16.82 -8.17 3.00
N ALA A 196 -16.91 -8.05 4.33
CA ALA A 196 -17.74 -7.03 4.98
C ALA A 196 -16.95 -5.83 5.50
N VAL A 197 -15.66 -6.01 5.81
CA VAL A 197 -14.84 -4.98 6.45
C VAL A 197 -13.48 -4.89 5.76
N LEU A 198 -13.07 -3.65 5.49
CA LEU A 198 -11.72 -3.31 5.09
C LEU A 198 -10.93 -2.94 6.35
N ARG A 199 -9.78 -3.58 6.52
CA ARG A 199 -8.88 -3.34 7.66
C ARG A 199 -7.56 -2.80 7.15
N TYR A 200 -7.19 -1.63 7.63
CA TYR A 200 -5.95 -0.96 7.26
C TYR A 200 -4.89 -1.18 8.33
N ASN A 201 -3.70 -1.61 7.91
CA ASN A 201 -2.51 -1.77 8.73
C ASN A 201 -2.82 -2.46 10.08
N VAL A 202 -3.23 -3.73 10.04
CA VAL A 202 -3.75 -4.45 11.23
C VAL A 202 -2.74 -4.63 12.37
N ASP A 203 -1.47 -4.32 12.13
CA ASP A 203 -0.41 -4.29 13.15
C ASP A 203 -0.23 -2.91 13.80
N GLY A 204 -0.98 -1.90 13.35
CA GLY A 204 -0.97 -0.57 13.95
C GLY A 204 -1.46 -0.62 15.40
N ARG A 205 -0.87 0.23 16.23
CA ARG A 205 -1.16 0.35 17.67
C ARG A 205 -2.16 1.45 17.98
N ALA A 206 -2.25 2.46 17.13
CA ALA A 206 -3.16 3.59 17.30
C ALA A 206 -4.44 3.36 16.47
N VAL A 207 -5.52 2.97 17.14
CA VAL A 207 -6.82 2.75 16.51
C VAL A 207 -7.50 4.10 16.23
N LEU A 208 -7.72 4.42 14.96
CA LEU A 208 -8.40 5.63 14.50
C LEU A 208 -9.89 5.35 14.25
N GLY A 209 -10.76 6.36 14.41
CA GLY A 209 -12.20 6.23 14.21
C GLY A 209 -12.91 5.38 15.27
N ALA A 210 -12.23 5.05 16.38
CA ALA A 210 -12.84 4.35 17.50
C ALA A 210 -13.81 5.27 18.25
N VAL A 211 -14.98 4.72 18.65
CA VAL A 211 -15.99 5.44 19.45
C VAL A 211 -15.42 5.89 20.80
N THR A 212 -14.41 5.18 21.29
CA THR A 212 -13.65 5.55 22.49
C THR A 212 -12.18 5.72 22.10
N PRO A 213 -11.61 6.93 22.24
CA PRO A 213 -10.19 7.12 21.97
C PRO A 213 -9.35 6.25 22.93
N PRO A 214 -8.21 5.71 22.47
CA PRO A 214 -7.29 5.00 23.35
C PRO A 214 -6.80 5.94 24.46
N ASP A 215 -6.48 5.36 25.62
CA ASP A 215 -5.87 6.10 26.73
C ASP A 215 -4.59 6.79 26.23
N PRO A 216 -4.46 8.13 26.33
CA PRO A 216 -3.27 8.86 25.90
C PRO A 216 -1.97 8.35 26.53
N GLU A 217 -2.01 7.79 27.74
CA GLU A 217 -0.84 7.21 28.41
C GLU A 217 -0.43 5.84 27.86
N SER A 218 -1.34 5.16 27.14
CA SER A 218 -1.08 3.88 26.45
C SER A 218 -0.41 4.05 25.09
N LEU A 219 -0.43 5.27 24.53
CA LEU A 219 0.23 5.57 23.26
C LEU A 219 1.73 5.86 23.50
N PRO A 220 2.64 5.27 22.70
CA PRO A 220 4.02 5.72 22.63
C PRO A 220 4.10 7.24 22.46
N ARG A 221 5.00 7.93 23.18
CA ARG A 221 5.14 9.41 23.12
C ARG A 221 5.30 9.95 21.68
N SER A 222 5.91 9.19 20.77
CA SER A 222 6.05 9.54 19.36
C SER A 222 4.74 9.54 18.56
N LEU A 223 3.65 9.04 19.17
CA LEU A 223 2.32 8.91 18.59
C LEU A 223 1.28 9.78 19.31
N SER A 224 1.71 10.66 20.23
CA SER A 224 0.79 11.63 20.81
C SER A 224 0.31 12.59 19.70
N PRO A 225 -0.96 13.01 19.71
CA PRO A 225 -1.50 13.97 18.74
C PRO A 225 -0.63 15.24 18.63
N ASP A 226 -0.06 15.66 19.76
CA ASP A 226 0.79 16.83 19.89
C ASP A 226 2.14 16.69 19.15
N CYS A 227 2.66 15.46 18.98
CA CYS A 227 3.92 15.21 18.30
C CYS A 227 3.79 15.16 16.76
N MET A 228 2.58 15.00 16.22
CA MET A 228 2.36 14.80 14.78
C MET A 228 1.86 16.03 14.03
N ASP A 229 1.26 17.01 14.72
CA ASP A 229 0.55 18.15 14.11
C ASP A 229 -0.44 17.72 13.01
N LEU A 230 -1.14 16.60 13.25
CA LEU A 230 -2.18 16.07 12.38
C LEU A 230 -3.46 15.84 13.17
N THR A 231 -4.58 16.23 12.58
CA THR A 231 -5.91 15.82 13.04
C THR A 231 -6.13 14.34 12.78
N GLU A 232 -7.09 13.72 13.47
CA GLU A 232 -7.45 12.32 13.22
C GLU A 232 -7.87 12.07 11.77
N ALA A 233 -8.62 13.00 11.16
CA ALA A 233 -9.02 12.89 9.76
C ALA A 233 -7.82 12.88 8.80
N GLU A 234 -6.77 13.66 9.09
CA GLU A 234 -5.52 13.69 8.30
C GLU A 234 -4.68 12.42 8.52
N ARG A 235 -4.72 11.82 9.72
CA ARG A 235 -4.11 10.51 9.98
C ARG A 235 -4.84 9.39 9.24
N ILE A 236 -6.17 9.39 9.26
CA ILE A 236 -7.00 8.46 8.46
C ILE A 236 -6.67 8.63 6.97
N GLU A 237 -6.54 9.87 6.49
CA GLU A 237 -6.14 10.16 5.11
C GLU A 237 -4.78 9.52 4.77
N LEU A 238 -3.73 9.75 5.59
CA LEU A 238 -2.42 9.12 5.40
C LEU A 238 -2.46 7.59 5.50
N LEU A 239 -3.28 7.02 6.39
CA LEU A 239 -3.39 5.58 6.54
C LEU A 239 -4.07 4.93 5.32
N THR A 240 -5.18 5.52 4.87
CA THR A 240 -6.04 4.97 3.81
C THR A 240 -5.46 5.22 2.43
N TYR A 241 -5.16 6.48 2.07
CA TYR A 241 -4.59 6.87 0.79
C TYR A 241 -3.08 6.70 0.71
N ARG A 242 -2.41 6.39 1.83
CA ARG A 242 -0.95 6.36 1.95
C ARG A 242 -0.28 7.71 1.69
N CYS A 243 -1.05 8.78 1.55
CA CYS A 243 -0.57 10.12 1.27
C CYS A 243 -1.66 11.16 1.48
N PHE A 244 -1.28 12.43 1.44
CA PHE A 244 -2.27 13.49 1.39
C PHE A 244 -2.86 13.62 -0.02
N VAL A 245 -4.17 13.70 -0.05
CA VAL A 245 -5.03 13.92 -1.21
C VAL A 245 -5.92 15.14 -1.06
N ARG A 246 -5.98 15.76 0.14
CA ARG A 246 -6.82 16.92 0.45
C ARG A 246 -6.06 17.98 1.25
N THR A 247 -5.26 17.58 2.22
CA THR A 247 -4.51 18.53 3.06
C THR A 247 -3.21 18.96 2.37
N GLY A 248 -2.96 20.27 2.36
CA GLY A 248 -1.73 20.86 1.83
C GLY A 248 -0.62 21.00 2.87
N LYS A 249 -0.77 20.37 4.06
CA LYS A 249 0.27 20.37 5.09
C LYS A 249 1.57 19.75 4.55
N SER A 250 2.69 20.15 5.15
CA SER A 250 3.98 19.52 4.86
C SER A 250 3.85 17.99 4.96
N HIS A 251 4.23 17.29 3.90
CA HIS A 251 4.23 15.83 3.83
C HIS A 251 5.62 15.25 4.16
N HIS A 252 6.53 16.08 4.66
CA HIS A 252 7.83 15.66 5.18
C HIS A 252 7.68 15.35 6.68
N ASP A 253 8.22 14.20 7.10
CA ASP A 253 8.33 13.83 8.51
C ASP A 253 7.03 13.53 9.26
N ARG A 254 6.07 12.88 8.60
CA ARG A 254 4.93 12.26 9.29
C ARG A 254 5.23 10.81 9.68
N TRP A 255 4.52 10.34 10.70
CA TRP A 255 4.62 8.98 11.24
C TRP A 255 3.27 8.24 11.26
N PRO A 256 2.69 7.89 10.10
CA PRO A 256 1.41 7.17 10.04
C PRO A 256 1.55 5.66 10.32
N PHE A 257 2.76 5.15 10.54
CA PHE A 257 3.07 3.72 10.49
C PHE A 257 2.46 2.88 11.61
N ASP A 258 2.11 3.53 12.72
CA ASP A 258 1.46 2.89 13.86
C ASP A 258 -0.07 3.03 13.82
N ASP A 259 -0.65 3.68 12.81
CA ASP A 259 -2.09 3.88 12.72
C ASP A 259 -2.80 2.65 12.17
N THR A 260 -3.97 2.33 12.70
CA THR A 260 -4.87 1.28 12.19
C THR A 260 -6.31 1.77 12.20
N CYS A 261 -7.12 1.33 11.23
CA CYS A 261 -8.55 1.61 11.21
C CYS A 261 -9.31 0.56 10.40
N THR A 262 -10.63 0.61 10.53
CA THR A 262 -11.54 -0.25 9.76
C THR A 262 -12.63 0.59 9.13
N GLU A 263 -13.09 0.19 7.95
CA GLU A 263 -14.31 0.73 7.35
C GLU A 263 -15.15 -0.40 6.75
N PRO A 264 -16.48 -0.20 6.59
CA PRO A 264 -17.31 -1.13 5.85
C PRO A 264 -16.78 -1.29 4.43
N ALA A 265 -16.76 -2.54 3.96
CA ALA A 265 -16.51 -2.82 2.56
C ALA A 265 -17.51 -2.07 1.68
N PRO A 266 -17.08 -1.51 0.53
CA PRO A 266 -18.01 -0.96 -0.44
C PRO A 266 -19.01 -2.05 -0.87
N GLY A 267 -20.21 -1.61 -1.29
CA GLY A 267 -21.35 -2.47 -1.58
C GLY A 267 -21.09 -3.54 -2.65
N PRO A 268 -22.10 -4.39 -2.95
CA PRO A 268 -21.96 -5.59 -3.78
C PRO A 268 -21.46 -5.36 -5.22
N ASP A 269 -21.42 -4.11 -5.67
CA ASP A 269 -20.86 -3.70 -6.96
C ASP A 269 -19.33 -3.85 -7.03
N TRP A 270 -18.65 -4.08 -5.89
CA TRP A 270 -17.23 -4.42 -5.84
C TRP A 270 -17.03 -5.93 -5.92
N ILE A 271 -16.48 -6.39 -7.05
CA ILE A 271 -16.03 -7.78 -7.21
C ILE A 271 -14.60 -7.87 -6.64
N TRP A 272 -14.44 -8.69 -5.60
CA TRP A 272 -13.20 -8.95 -4.88
C TRP A 272 -12.26 -9.85 -5.68
#